data_AF-A0A0Q6ZD64-F1
#
_entry.id   AF-A0A0Q6ZD64-F1
#
_cell.length_a   1.000
_cell.length_b   1.000
_cell.length_c   1.000
_cell.angle_alpha   90.00
_cell.angle_beta   90.00
_cell.angle_gamma   90.00
#
_symmetry.space_group_name_H-M   'P 1'
#
loop_
_entity.id
_entity.type
_entity.pdbx_description
1 polymer ?
#
loop_
_entity_poly.entity_id
_entity_poly.type
_entity_poly.pdbx_seq_one_letter_code
_entity_poly.pdbx_strand_id
1 'polypeptide(L)' 'MALGPYASFIVTSYALVAIVIVGLIVWIVADHRSQQRSLKKLEAEGITRRSARTSGSAS' A
#
# COMPACT_ATOMS: atom_id res chain seq x y z
N MET A 1 8.82 -38.77 14.59
CA MET A 1 8.66 -38.85 13.12
C MET A 1 9.41 -37.68 12.50
N ALA A 2 10.71 -37.83 12.24
CA ALA A 2 11.46 -36.82 11.50
C ALA A 2 11.08 -36.98 10.02
N LEU A 3 10.33 -36.02 9.47
CA LEU A 3 10.19 -35.92 8.03
C LEU A 3 11.63 -35.83 7.49
N GLY A 4 12.02 -36.78 6.64
CA GLY A 4 13.43 -37.04 6.29
C GLY A 4 14.19 -35.80 5.80
N PRO A 5 15.52 -35.89 5.62
CA PRO A 5 16.44 -34.76 5.37
C PRO A 5 16.02 -33.70 4.34
N TYR A 6 15.09 -34.04 3.44
CA TYR A 6 14.53 -33.19 2.40
C TYR A 6 13.41 -32.24 2.86
N ALA A 7 12.75 -32.51 4.00
CA ALA A 7 11.63 -31.70 4.47
C ALA A 7 12.06 -30.28 4.87
N SER A 8 13.22 -30.16 5.51
CA SER A 8 13.83 -28.86 5.81
C SER A 8 14.17 -28.08 4.54
N PHE A 9 14.62 -28.76 3.48
CA PHE A 9 14.93 -28.16 2.19
C PHE A 9 13.67 -27.61 1.51
N ILE A 10 12.59 -28.39 1.50
CA ILE A 10 11.28 -27.98 0.98
C ILE A 10 10.76 -26.76 1.74
N VAL A 11 10.73 -26.82 3.07
CA VAL A 11 10.25 -25.74 3.92
C VAL A 11 11.07 -24.47 3.71
N THR A 12 12.40 -24.57 3.65
CA THR A 12 13.28 -23.40 3.44
C THR A 12 13.06 -22.76 2.06
N SER A 13 12.90 -23.58 1.02
CA SER A 13 12.63 -23.10 -0.35
C SER A 13 11.29 -22.33 -0.41
N TYR A 14 10.22 -22.92 0.15
CA TYR A 14 8.91 -22.25 0.23
C TYR A 14 8.94 -21.01 1.13
N ALA A 15 9.70 -21.03 2.23
CA ALA A 15 9.87 -19.87 3.10
C ALA A 15 10.58 -18.72 2.37
N LEU A 16 11.59 -19.02 1.56
CA LEU A 16 12.30 -18.02 0.77
C LEU A 16 11.37 -17.37 -0.28
N VAL A 17 10.56 -18.18 -0.96
CA VAL A 17 9.52 -17.68 -1.87
C VAL A 17 8.49 -16.82 -1.12
N ALA A 18 8.04 -17.27 0.05
CA ALA A 18 7.09 -16.51 0.88
C ALA A 18 7.67 -15.14 1.31
N ILE A 19 8.96 -15.09 1.66
CA ILE A 19 9.65 -13.82 1.99
C ILE A 19 9.64 -12.88 0.79
N VAL A 20 9.95 -13.37 -0.41
CA VAL A 20 9.94 -12.55 -1.64
C VAL A 20 8.53 -12.02 -1.92
N ILE A 21 7.50 -12.86 -1.83
CA ILE A 21 6.10 -12.45 -2.03
C ILE A 21 5.69 -11.38 -1.01
N VAL A 22 6.00 -11.60 0.28
CA VAL A 22 5.70 -10.62 1.33
C VAL A 22 6.44 -9.32 1.09
N GLY A 23 7.71 -9.37 0.67
CA GLY A 23 8.49 -8.18 0.30
C GLY A 23 7.84 -7.38 -0.82
N LEU A 24 7.36 -8.05 -1.88
CA LEU A 24 6.64 -7.41 -2.98
C LEU A 24 5.32 -6.77 -2.51
N ILE A 25 4.55 -7.47 -1.68
CA ILE A 25 3.29 -6.94 -1.14
C ILE A 25 3.56 -5.67 -0.31
N VAL A 26 4.55 -5.73 0.59
CA VAL A 26 4.93 -4.57 1.42
C VAL A 26 5.38 -3.40 0.54
N TRP A 27 6.17 -3.67 -0.49
CA TRP A 27 6.63 -2.64 -1.42
C TRP A 27 5.48 -1.99 -2.19
N ILE A 28 4.55 -2.78 -2.74
CA ILE A 28 3.37 -2.28 -3.45
C ILE A 28 2.50 -1.44 -2.53
N VAL A 29 2.26 -1.88 -1.29
CA VAL A 29 1.46 -1.13 -0.32
C VAL A 29 2.15 0.18 0.08
N ALA A 30 3.47 0.17 0.27
CA ALA A 30 4.26 1.36 0.57
C ALA A 30 4.24 2.36 -0.59
N ASP A 31 4.43 1.87 -1.82
CA ASP A 31 4.34 2.66 -3.04
C ASP A 31 2.95 3.29 -3.20
N HIS A 32 1.89 2.50 -3.03
CA HIS A 32 0.52 2.99 -3.13
C HIS A 32 0.18 4.03 -2.05
N ARG A 33 0.67 3.86 -0.82
CA ARG A 33 0.52 4.88 0.23
C ARG A 33 1.29 6.16 -0.11
N SER A 34 2.43 6.06 -0.79
CA SER A 34 3.18 7.23 -1.27
C SER A 34 2.39 8.01 -2.33
N GLN A 35 1.74 7.30 -3.25
CA GLN A 35 0.90 7.89 -4.30
C GLN A 35 -0.37 8.56 -3.74
N GLN A 36 -1.03 7.92 -2.76
CA GLN A 36 -2.25 8.48 -2.15
C GLN A 36 -2.02 9.74 -1.30
N ARG A 37 -0.81 9.92 -0.73
CA ARG A 37 -0.50 11.16 0.01
C ARG A 37 -0.52 12.39 -0.89
N SER A 38 -0.16 12.24 -2.16
CA SER A 38 -0.21 13.32 -3.15
C SER A 38 -1.64 13.71 -3.50
N LEU A 39 -2.57 12.75 -3.56
CA LEU A 39 -3.98 13.01 -3.83
C LEU A 39 -4.68 13.70 -2.65
N LYS A 40 -4.41 13.28 -1.41
CA LYS A 40 -4.99 13.92 -0.21
C LYS A 40 -4.57 15.38 -0.04
N LYS A 41 -3.35 15.72 -0.44
CA LYS A 41 -2.87 17.11 -0.43
C LYS A 41 -3.64 17.97 -1.42
N LEU A 42 -3.94 17.43 -2.61
CA LEU A 42 -4.69 18.13 -3.65
C LEU A 42 -6.19 18.23 -3.34
N GLU A 43 -6.79 17.24 -2.68
CA GLU A 43 -8.19 17.32 -2.21
C GLU A 43 -8.38 18.40 -1.14
N ALA A 44 -7.45 18.51 -0.18
CA ALA A 44 -7.50 19.55 0.85
C ALA A 44 -7.35 20.97 0.27
N GLU A 45 -6.49 21.15 -0.74
CA GLU A 45 -6.29 22.42 -1.43
C GLU A 45 -7.43 22.75 -2.42
N GLY A 46 -8.00 21.73 -3.08
CA GLY A 46 -9.05 21.90 -4.10
C GLY A 46 -10.47 22.11 -3.56
N ILE A 47 -10.83 21.47 -2.44
CA ILE A 47 -12.17 21.57 -1.83
C ILE A 47 -12.42 22.95 -1.20
N THR A 48 -11.40 23.58 -0.62
CA THR A 48 -11.53 24.88 0.05
C THR A 48 -11.91 25.99 -0.93
N ARG A 49 -11.32 26.01 -2.14
CA ARG A 49 -11.58 27.08 -3.12
C ARG A 49 -12.92 26.94 -3.86
N ARG A 50 -13.47 25.73 -3.99
CA ARG A 50 -14.81 25.53 -4.58
C ARG A 50 -15.91 25.82 -3.55
N SER A 51 -15.70 25.41 -2.30
CA SER A 51 -16.68 25.61 -1.22
C SER A 51 -16.89 27.10 -0.89
N ALA A 52 -15.83 27.91 -0.93
CA ALA A 52 -15.96 29.36 -0.72
C ALA A 52 -16.70 30.10 -1.87
N ARG A 53 -16.66 29.57 -3.10
CA ARG A 53 -17.36 30.19 -4.25
C ARG A 53 -18.84 29.82 -4.31
N THR A 54 -19.23 28.64 -3.83
CA THR A 54 -20.65 28.24 -3.82
C THR A 54 -21.42 28.83 -2.64
N SER A 55 -20.75 29.28 -1.57
CA SER A 55 -21.38 29.98 -0.45
C SER A 55 -21.46 31.51 -0.63
N GLY A 56 -20.82 32.07 -1.66
CA GLY A 56 -20.77 33.51 -1.93
C GLY A 56 -21.61 34.00 -3.11
N SER A 57 -22.34 33.11 -3.81
CA SER A 57 -23.22 33.48 -4.92
C SER A 57 -24.72 33.30 -4.62
N ALA A 58 -25.07 33.15 -3.34
CA ALA A 58 -26.44 33.06 -2.86
C ALA A 58 -26.69 34.15 -1.81
N SER A 59 -26.51 35.41 -2.18
CA SER A 59 -27.07 36.60 -1.50
C SER A 59 -27.05 37.77 -2.47
#